data_AF-A0A0H3JT53-F1
#
_entry.id   AF-A0A0H3JT53-F1
#
_cell.length_a   1.000
_cell.length_b   1.000
_cell.length_c   1.000
_cell.angle_alpha   90.00
_cell.angle_beta   90.00
_cell.angle_gamma   90.00
#
_symmetry.space_group_name_H-M   'P 1'
#
loop_
_entity.id
_entity.type
_entity.pdbx_description
1 polymer ?
#
loop_
_entity_poly.entity_id
_entity_poly.type
_entity_poly.pdbx_seq_one_letter_code
_entity_poly.pdbx_strand_id
1 'polypeptide(L)' 'MLIGLQALDYVPKKAAGTAAGLTGLFGYLFGAVMANIVLGAVVDKFGWDVGFILLTAISVFAMLSFILTWNKVGQETVHH' A
#
# COMPACT_ATOMS: atom_id res chain seq x y z
N MET A 1 0.60 -3.37 10.02
CA MET A 1 0.21 -1.94 10.03
C MET A 1 1.38 -1.05 10.47
N LEU A 2 2.48 -1.04 9.70
CA LEU A 2 3.62 -0.10 9.88
C LEU A 2 3.41 1.21 9.08
N ILE A 3 2.64 1.15 7.99
CA ILE A 3 2.34 2.28 7.09
C ILE A 3 1.58 3.42 7.80
N GLY A 4 0.66 3.11 8.72
CA GLY A 4 -0.12 4.11 9.45
C GLY A 4 0.69 4.84 10.50
N LEU A 5 1.65 4.14 11.14
CA LEU A 5 2.65 4.73 12.04
C LEU A 5 3.58 5.68 11.27
N GLN A 6 4.09 5.24 10.11
CA GLN A 6 4.88 6.12 9.25
C GLN A 6 4.09 7.37 8.82
N ALA A 7 2.82 7.24 8.40
CA ALA A 7 2.02 8.40 8.02
C ALA A 7 1.75 9.36 9.20
N LEU A 8 1.62 8.84 10.42
CA LEU A 8 1.44 9.64 11.63
C LEU A 8 2.70 10.42 12.01
N ASP A 9 3.89 9.86 11.80
CA ASP A 9 5.16 10.55 12.06
C ASP A 9 5.37 11.79 11.17
N TYR A 10 4.75 11.84 9.98
CA TYR A 10 4.84 12.96 9.04
C TYR A 10 3.72 14.02 9.18
N VAL A 11 2.70 13.82 10.03
CA VAL A 11 1.49 14.67 10.07
C VAL A 11 1.35 15.40 11.41
N PRO A 12 1.00 16.71 11.43
CA PRO A 12 0.83 17.46 12.67
C PRO A 12 -0.25 16.84 13.57
N LYS A 13 -0.02 16.88 14.89
CA LYS A 13 -0.82 16.22 15.94
C LYS A 13 -2.34 16.47 15.87
N LYS A 14 -2.79 17.56 15.22
CA LYS A 14 -4.21 17.89 14.98
C LYS A 14 -4.85 17.15 13.79
N ALA A 15 -4.07 16.73 12.80
CA ALA A 15 -4.53 16.07 11.57
C ALA A 15 -4.13 14.58 11.50
N ALA A 16 -3.40 14.10 12.51
CA ALA A 16 -2.98 12.72 12.69
C ALA A 16 -4.13 11.71 12.52
N GLY A 17 -5.30 11.99 13.13
CA GLY A 17 -6.48 11.12 13.02
C GLY A 17 -7.04 11.03 11.59
N THR A 18 -7.02 12.12 10.83
CA THR A 18 -7.54 12.16 9.46
C THR A 18 -6.59 11.45 8.49
N ALA A 19 -5.28 11.62 8.66
CA ALA A 19 -4.27 10.93 7.86
C ALA A 19 -4.26 9.41 8.10
N ALA A 20 -4.36 8.98 9.36
CA ALA A 20 -4.50 7.57 9.71
C ALA A 20 -5.83 6.98 9.21
N GLY A 21 -6.93 7.73 9.31
CA GLY A 21 -8.24 7.33 8.79
C GLY A 21 -8.25 7.17 7.26
N LEU A 22 -7.61 8.09 6.53
CA LEU A 22 -7.52 8.03 5.08
C LEU A 22 -6.64 6.86 4.61
N THR A 23 -5.46 6.67 5.20
CA THR A 23 -4.60 5.51 4.88
C THR A 23 -5.28 4.19 5.20
N GLY A 24 -6.05 4.12 6.29
CA GLY A 24 -6.90 2.97 6.61
C GLY A 24 -8.00 2.74 5.59
N LEU A 25 -8.68 3.80 5.15
CA LEU A 25 -9.72 3.74 4.11
C LEU A 25 -9.16 3.18 2.80
N PHE A 26 -8.03 3.70 2.32
CA PHE A 26 -7.39 3.21 1.10
C PHE A 26 -6.82 1.79 1.27
N GLY A 27 -6.30 1.43 2.43
CA GLY A 27 -5.84 0.06 2.69
C GLY A 27 -6.98 -0.97 2.68
N TYR A 28 -8.13 -0.62 3.25
CA TYR A 28 -9.25 -1.56 3.40
C TYR A 28 -10.20 -1.56 2.19
N LEU A 29 -10.77 -0.40 1.84
CA LEU A 29 -11.75 -0.31 0.73
C LEU A 29 -11.08 -0.44 -0.63
N PHE A 30 -10.00 0.31 -0.88
CA PHE A 30 -9.32 0.26 -2.16
C PHE A 30 -8.32 -0.90 -2.27
N GLY A 31 -7.73 -1.34 -1.16
CA GLY A 31 -6.84 -2.49 -1.12
C GLY A 31 -7.60 -3.80 -0.98
N ALA A 32 -8.07 -4.11 0.22
CA ALA A 32 -8.58 -5.44 0.56
C ALA A 32 -9.86 -5.83 -0.21
N VAL A 33 -10.82 -4.91 -0.35
CA VAL A 33 -12.09 -5.20 -1.06
C VAL A 33 -11.85 -5.36 -2.56
N MET A 34 -11.14 -4.41 -3.19
CA MET A 34 -10.81 -4.53 -4.61
C MET A 34 -9.93 -5.74 -4.91
N ALA A 35 -8.96 -6.07 -4.04
CA ALA A 35 -8.13 -7.26 -4.22
C ALA A 35 -8.97 -8.55 -4.23
N ASN A 36 -9.98 -8.67 -3.37
CA ASN A 36 -10.88 -9.83 -3.39
C ASN A 36 -11.74 -9.88 -4.65
N ILE A 37 -12.25 -8.73 -5.12
CA ILE A 37 -13.05 -8.67 -6.35
C ILE A 37 -12.19 -9.02 -7.58
N VAL A 38 -10.99 -8.43 -7.68
CA VAL A 38 -10.07 -8.64 -8.80
C VAL A 38 -9.57 -10.09 -8.81
N LEU A 39 -9.09 -10.60 -7.67
CA LEU A 39 -8.62 -11.98 -7.58
C LEU A 39 -9.78 -12.96 -7.82
N GLY A 40 -10.96 -12.69 -7.28
CA GLY A 40 -12.17 -13.50 -7.51
C GLY A 40 -12.55 -13.56 -8.99
N ALA A 41 -12.60 -12.41 -9.67
CA ALA A 41 -12.93 -12.35 -11.10
C ALA A 41 -11.85 -13.00 -11.99
N VAL A 42 -10.58 -12.92 -11.61
CA VAL A 42 -9.46 -13.53 -12.35
C VAL A 42 -9.47 -15.04 -12.18
N VAL A 43 -9.65 -15.53 -10.96
CA VAL A 43 -9.71 -16.97 -10.66
C VAL A 43 -10.93 -17.63 -11.29
N ASP A 44 -12.08 -16.95 -11.30
CA ASP A 44 -13.32 -17.48 -11.91
C ASP A 44 -13.22 -17.62 -13.44
N LYS A 45 -12.51 -16.69 -14.11
CA LYS A 45 -12.38 -16.73 -15.59
C LYS A 45 -11.15 -17.49 -16.11
N PHE A 46 -10.05 -17.48 -15.38
CA PHE A 46 -8.76 -17.97 -15.85
C PHE A 46 -8.12 -19.02 -14.93
N GLY A 47 -8.79 -19.39 -13.84
CA GLY A 47 -8.30 -20.37 -12.89
C GLY A 47 -7.18 -19.84 -11.99
N TRP A 48 -6.72 -20.72 -11.10
CA TRP A 48 -5.78 -20.36 -10.05
C TRP A 48 -4.35 -20.09 -10.54
N ASP A 49 -3.92 -20.67 -11.66
CA ASP A 49 -2.59 -20.43 -12.25
C ASP A 49 -2.36 -18.94 -12.57
N VAL A 50 -3.35 -18.31 -13.19
CA VAL A 50 -3.29 -16.86 -13.50
C VAL A 50 -3.40 -16.02 -12.22
N GLY A 51 -4.15 -16.50 -11.21
CA GLY A 51 -4.20 -15.87 -9.88
C GLY A 51 -2.82 -15.82 -9.20
N PHE A 52 -2.06 -16.91 -9.24
CA PHE A 52 -0.71 -16.95 -8.67
C PHE A 52 0.30 -16.09 -9.46
N ILE A 53 0.22 -16.09 -10.79
CA ILE A 53 1.02 -15.21 -11.65
C ILE A 53 0.71 -13.74 -11.34
N LEU A 54 -0.57 -13.39 -11.17
CA LEU A 54 -1.01 -12.04 -10.82
C LEU A 54 -0.47 -11.60 -9.47
N LEU A 55 -0.56 -12.45 -8.43
CA LEU A 55 0.00 -12.17 -7.11
C LEU A 55 1.51 -11.91 -7.17
N THR A 56 2.24 -12.74 -7.92
CA THR A 56 3.68 -12.60 -8.09
C THR A 56 4.03 -11.29 -8.83
N ALA A 57 3.29 -10.96 -9.88
CA ALA A 57 3.48 -9.72 -10.63
C ALA A 57 3.25 -8.48 -9.76
N ILE A 58 2.19 -8.48 -8.94
CA ILE A 58 1.89 -7.37 -8.02
C ILE A 58 2.97 -7.24 -6.94
N SER A 59 3.50 -8.36 -6.41
CA SER A 59 4.62 -8.34 -5.46
C SER A 59 5.89 -7.73 -6.06
N VAL A 60 6.22 -8.08 -7.31
CA VAL A 60 7.37 -7.48 -8.02
C VAL A 60 7.11 -5.99 -8.28
N PHE A 61 5.89 -5.62 -8.68
CA PHE A 61 5.54 -4.22 -8.90
C PHE A 61 5.61 -3.38 -7.61
N ALA A 62 5.18 -3.95 -6.49
CA ALA A 62 5.31 -3.32 -5.17
C ALA A 62 6.79 -3.15 -4.80
N MET A 63 7.62 -4.17 -5.04
CA MET A 63 9.07 -4.09 -4.83
C MET A 63 9.72 -3.01 -5.69
N LEU A 64 9.36 -2.92 -6.98
CA LEU A 64 9.84 -1.86 -7.88
C LEU A 64 9.43 -0.47 -7.40
N SER A 65 8.16 -0.30 -7.00
CA SER A 65 7.66 0.96 -6.45
C SER A 65 8.40 1.36 -5.17
N PHE A 66 8.73 0.38 -4.32
CA PHE A 66 9.52 0.59 -3.12
C PHE A 66 10.96 1.00 -3.45
N ILE A 67 11.61 0.36 -4.42
CA ILE A 67 12.96 0.71 -4.89
C ILE A 67 12.99 2.13 -5.49
N LEU A 68 11.99 2.49 -6.29
CA LEU A 68 11.89 3.85 -6.86
C LEU A 68 11.69 4.92 -5.78
N THR A 69 10.88 4.61 -4.77
CA THR A 69 10.61 5.52 -3.65
C THR A 69 11.79 5.60 -2.68
N TRP A 70 12.59 4.55 -2.57
CA TRP A 70 13.76 4.47 -1.69
C TRP A 70 14.79 5.58 -1.98
N ASN A 71 14.97 5.96 -3.24
CA ASN A 71 15.93 7.00 -3.62
C ASN A 71 15.43 8.45 -3.39
N LYS A 72 14.19 8.63 -2.89
CA LYS A 72 13.62 9.95 -2.54
C LYS A 72 13.58 10.19 -1.02
N VAL A 73 14.03 9.26 -0.19
CA VAL A 73 14.29 9.52 1.24
C VAL A 73 15.63 10.25 1.37
N GLY A 74 15.68 11.46 0.81
CA GLY A 74 16.67 12.47 1.12
C GLY A 74 16.21 13.25 2.34
N GLN A 75 16.88 13.01 3.46
CA GLN A 75 17.31 14.03 4.43
C GLN A 75 16.34 15.21 4.67
N GLU A 76 15.51 15.12 5.70
CA GLU A 76 15.37 16.26 6.61
C GLU A 76 15.84 15.82 7.98
N THR A 77 17.12 16.09 8.22
CA THR A 77 17.68 16.27 9.55
C THR A 77 16.80 17.26 10.31
N VAL A 78 15.92 16.78 11.18
CA VAL A 78 15.38 17.62 12.26
C VAL A 78 16.51 17.75 13.29
N HIS A 79 17.46 18.63 12.96
CA HIS A 79 18.39 19.19 13.93
C HIS A 79 17.59 20.14 14.84
N HIS A 80 17.57 19.80 16.13
CA HIS A 80 17.29 20.61 17.32
C HIS A 80 15.90 21.25 17.48
#